data_AF-A0A1E4SCH2-F1
#
_entry.id   AF-A0A1E4SCH2-F1
#
_cell.length_a   1.000
_cell.length_b   1.000
_cell.length_c   1.000
_cell.angle_alpha   90.00
_cell.angle_beta   90.00
_cell.angle_gamma   90.00
#
_symmetry.space_group_name_H-M   'P 1'
#
loop_
_entity.id
_entity.type
_entity.pdbx_description
1 polymer ?
#
loop_
_entity_poly.entity_id
_entity_poly.type
_entity_poly.pdbx_seq_one_letter_code
_entity_poly.pdbx_strand_id
1 'polypeptide(L)'
;MVTVPAPVKQLFDTFPLATYPPVPNSTPEGLQETESNKFYFGGPTTPHHFTLAVHNVFILEGSASRVVPSDPVSLGQALILSYKNKLKLPRLNEVSASPNAIAKVSFHASPDNQLPILIEEQKEQRNIRTYAAINHSILSKNFQGQDPELLAINELIDTKLFDLWILTLLSEKLDEDTLSKLFQFHGIVGKLASFDLYQEIPNWQAFKIRHPELFD
;
A
#
# COMPACT_ATOMS: atom_id res chain seq x y z
N MET A 1 35.77 -20.65 -1.07
CA MET A 1 35.14 -20.69 0.26
C MET A 1 36.15 -21.32 1.21
N VAL A 2 36.59 -20.61 2.24
CA VAL A 2 37.59 -21.13 3.19
C VAL A 2 36.86 -21.97 4.24
N THR A 3 37.09 -23.28 4.23
CA THR A 3 36.56 -24.22 5.23
C THR A 3 37.37 -24.05 6.52
N VAL A 4 36.74 -23.45 7.54
CA VAL A 4 37.36 -23.29 8.86
C VAL A 4 37.44 -24.65 9.56
N PRO A 5 38.60 -25.07 10.07
CA PRO A 5 38.74 -26.31 10.83
C PRO A 5 37.80 -26.36 12.04
N ALA A 6 37.20 -27.54 12.29
CA ALA A 6 36.19 -27.74 13.33
C ALA A 6 36.57 -27.22 14.73
N PRO A 7 37.83 -27.34 15.21
CA PRO A 7 38.20 -26.82 16.53
C PRO A 7 38.15 -25.29 16.61
N VAL A 8 38.56 -24.61 15.53
CA VAL A 8 38.50 -23.15 15.45
C VAL A 8 37.05 -22.71 15.38
N LYS A 9 36.22 -23.43 14.62
CA LYS A 9 34.77 -23.19 14.56
C LYS A 9 34.11 -23.34 15.93
N GLN A 10 34.43 -24.39 16.69
CA GLN A 10 33.89 -24.60 18.05
C GLN A 10 34.26 -23.50 19.03
N LEU A 11 35.47 -22.96 18.95
CA LEU A 11 35.90 -21.82 19.76
C LEU A 11 35.04 -20.58 19.48
N PHE A 12 34.75 -20.30 18.20
CA PHE A 12 33.94 -19.15 17.80
C PHE A 12 32.44 -19.37 18.05
N ASP A 13 31.93 -20.60 17.90
CA ASP A 13 30.54 -20.96 18.20
C ASP A 13 30.22 -20.90 19.71
N THR A 14 31.25 -20.82 20.57
CA THR A 14 31.10 -20.60 22.02
C THR A 14 30.83 -19.13 22.37
N PHE A 15 31.01 -18.21 21.42
CA PHE A 15 30.59 -16.82 21.53
C PHE A 15 29.28 -16.62 20.77
N PRO A 16 28.28 -15.91 21.32
CA PRO A 16 28.35 -15.04 22.50
C PRO A 16 28.19 -15.75 23.85
N LEU A 17 28.86 -15.22 24.89
CA LEU A 17 28.85 -15.76 26.27
C LEU A 17 27.49 -15.65 26.97
N ALA A 18 26.63 -14.74 26.51
CA ALA A 18 25.25 -14.58 26.95
C ALA A 18 24.40 -14.10 25.78
N THR A 19 23.24 -14.75 25.59
CA THR A 19 22.23 -14.32 24.62
C THR A 19 21.03 -13.81 25.42
N TYR A 20 20.75 -12.52 25.30
CA TYR A 20 19.59 -11.91 25.93
C TYR A 20 18.32 -12.25 25.14
N PRO A 21 17.15 -12.29 25.80
CA PRO A 21 15.88 -12.42 25.10
C PRO A 21 15.67 -11.22 24.15
N PRO A 22 14.88 -11.41 23.08
CA PRO A 22 14.53 -10.32 22.18
C PRO A 22 13.95 -9.13 22.95
N VAL A 23 14.48 -7.94 22.71
CA VAL A 23 13.88 -6.71 23.20
C VAL A 23 12.59 -6.48 22.40
N PRO A 24 11.46 -6.20 23.06
CA PRO A 24 10.22 -5.86 22.34
C PRO A 24 10.48 -4.68 21.41
N ASN A 25 10.22 -4.88 20.11
CA ASN A 25 10.43 -3.86 19.08
C ASN A 25 9.29 -2.82 19.01
N SER A 26 8.36 -2.84 19.96
CA SER A 26 7.18 -2.00 19.95
C SER A 26 6.97 -1.33 21.31
N THR A 27 6.80 -0.01 21.27
CA THR A 27 6.30 0.75 22.41
C THR A 27 4.77 0.80 22.38
N PRO A 28 4.09 0.94 23.54
CA PRO A 28 2.63 1.10 23.57
C PRO A 28 2.13 2.23 22.67
N GLU A 29 2.87 3.34 22.60
CA GLU A 29 2.55 4.50 21.78
C GLU A 29 2.63 4.16 20.29
N GLY A 30 3.68 3.47 19.85
CA GLY A 30 3.85 3.06 18.45
C GLY A 30 2.79 2.04 18.01
N LEU A 31 2.35 1.16 18.91
CA LEU A 31 1.23 0.26 18.65
C LEU A 31 -0.08 1.03 18.49
N GLN A 32 -0.33 2.01 19.36
CA GLN A 32 -1.54 2.83 19.27
C GLN A 32 -1.57 3.65 17.97
N GLU A 33 -0.44 4.24 17.57
CA GLU A 33 -0.33 4.96 16.31
C GLU A 33 -0.57 4.03 15.11
N THR A 34 0.04 2.84 15.12
CA THR A 34 -0.15 1.82 14.08
C THR A 34 -1.61 1.41 13.95
N GLU A 35 -2.28 1.16 15.08
CA GLU A 35 -3.69 0.77 15.09
C GLU A 35 -4.62 1.92 14.68
N SER A 36 -4.32 3.16 15.04
CA SER A 36 -5.12 4.32 14.61
C SER A 36 -5.07 4.59 13.10
N ASN A 37 -4.05 4.06 12.42
CA ASN A 37 -3.92 4.14 10.97
C ASN A 37 -4.47 2.92 10.22
N LYS A 38 -5.01 1.91 10.93
CA LYS A 38 -5.58 0.69 10.34
C LYS A 38 -7.11 0.70 10.36
N PHE A 39 -7.69 0.19 9.28
CA PHE A 39 -9.13 0.03 9.09
C PHE A 39 -9.42 -1.39 8.63
N TYR A 40 -10.10 -2.15 9.48
CA TYR A 40 -10.28 -3.59 9.30
C TYR A 40 -11.45 -3.93 8.40
N PHE A 41 -11.23 -4.81 7.41
CA PHE A 41 -12.30 -5.31 6.55
C PHE A 41 -13.28 -6.16 7.34
N GLY A 42 -14.59 -5.97 7.14
CA GLY A 42 -15.61 -6.82 7.76
C GLY A 42 -15.82 -8.12 6.97
N GLY A 43 -16.30 -9.18 7.62
CA GLY A 43 -16.64 -10.44 6.92
C GLY A 43 -16.08 -11.68 7.60
N PRO A 44 -16.05 -12.82 6.89
CA PRO A 44 -15.53 -14.07 7.44
C PRO A 44 -14.01 -13.99 7.64
N THR A 45 -13.51 -14.62 8.70
CA THR A 45 -12.07 -14.76 8.93
C THR A 45 -11.46 -15.63 7.83
N THR A 46 -10.50 -15.07 7.10
CA THR A 46 -9.75 -15.80 6.07
C THR A 46 -8.42 -16.30 6.61
N PRO A 47 -7.90 -17.44 6.14
CA PRO A 47 -6.58 -17.93 6.54
C PRO A 47 -5.43 -17.08 6.00
N HIS A 48 -5.70 -16.24 4.99
CA HIS A 48 -4.75 -15.29 4.43
C HIS A 48 -4.94 -13.95 5.11
N HIS A 49 -3.85 -13.41 5.64
CA HIS A 49 -3.79 -12.11 6.29
C HIS A 49 -3.11 -11.13 5.35
N PHE A 50 -3.73 -9.97 5.14
CA PHE A 50 -3.13 -8.93 4.34
C PHE A 50 -3.44 -7.53 4.87
N THR A 51 -2.50 -6.62 4.65
CA THR A 51 -2.72 -5.19 4.82
C THR A 51 -2.51 -4.50 3.49
N LEU A 52 -3.53 -3.81 2.99
CA LEU A 52 -3.41 -2.93 1.84
C LEU A 52 -2.96 -1.56 2.34
N ALA A 53 -1.73 -1.17 2.03
CA ALA A 53 -1.19 0.11 2.45
C ALA A 53 -1.47 1.17 1.37
N VAL A 54 -2.06 2.29 1.78
CA VAL A 54 -2.62 3.34 0.91
C VAL A 54 -2.20 4.72 1.41
N HIS A 55 -2.33 5.75 0.57
CA HIS A 55 -1.98 7.13 0.94
C HIS A 55 -2.86 7.67 2.07
N ASN A 56 -4.18 7.69 1.85
CA ASN A 56 -5.15 8.13 2.85
C ASN A 56 -6.49 7.44 2.61
N VAL A 57 -7.49 7.78 3.42
CA VAL A 57 -8.86 7.26 3.30
C VAL A 57 -9.90 8.37 3.39
N PHE A 58 -11.01 8.17 2.71
CA PHE A 58 -12.25 8.92 2.87
C PHE A 58 -13.28 8.13 3.65
N ILE A 59 -14.12 8.87 4.38
CA ILE A 59 -15.29 8.34 5.08
C ILE A 59 -16.50 8.66 4.22
N LEU A 60 -17.12 7.64 3.65
CA LEU A 60 -18.38 7.76 2.94
C LEU A 60 -19.51 7.70 3.97
N GLU A 61 -20.14 8.85 4.21
CA GLU A 61 -21.28 8.96 5.11
C GLU A 61 -22.52 8.28 4.53
N GLY A 62 -23.25 7.58 5.38
CA GLY A 62 -24.44 6.82 5.00
C GLY A 62 -24.96 5.99 6.18
N SER A 63 -25.87 5.05 5.90
CA SER A 63 -26.47 4.18 6.94
C SER A 63 -25.44 3.36 7.72
N ALA A 64 -24.25 3.13 7.15
CA ALA A 64 -23.11 2.65 7.88
C ALA A 64 -21.84 3.26 7.26
N SER A 65 -21.25 4.25 7.92
CA SER A 65 -20.07 4.99 7.44
C SER A 65 -18.96 4.03 7.00
N ARG A 66 -18.60 4.08 5.72
CA ARG A 66 -17.58 3.21 5.10
C ARG A 66 -16.27 3.95 4.95
N VAL A 67 -15.17 3.22 5.14
CA VAL A 67 -13.84 3.75 4.89
C VAL A 67 -13.35 3.22 3.54
N VAL A 68 -12.94 4.14 2.67
CA VAL A 68 -12.45 3.84 1.33
C VAL A 68 -11.12 4.56 1.09
N PRO A 69 -10.18 4.01 0.33
CA PRO A 69 -8.97 4.75 -0.05
C PRO A 69 -9.29 6.05 -0.79
N SER A 70 -8.43 7.06 -0.60
CA SER A 70 -8.59 8.39 -1.20
C SER A 70 -8.22 8.44 -2.69
N ASP A 71 -7.31 7.57 -3.13
CA ASP A 71 -6.87 7.51 -4.52
C ASP A 71 -7.57 6.37 -5.30
N PRO A 72 -7.81 6.55 -6.62
CA PRO A 72 -8.60 5.62 -7.42
C PRO A 72 -7.96 4.23 -7.55
N VAL A 73 -6.62 4.16 -7.57
CA VAL A 73 -5.89 2.90 -7.72
C VAL A 73 -6.05 2.05 -6.48
N SER A 74 -5.76 2.61 -5.31
CA SER A 74 -5.95 1.96 -4.02
C SER A 74 -7.39 1.53 -3.81
N LEU A 75 -8.37 2.37 -4.21
CA LEU A 75 -9.79 2.02 -4.13
C LEU A 75 -10.12 0.80 -5.00
N GLY A 76 -9.66 0.79 -6.26
CA GLY A 76 -9.83 -0.36 -7.15
C GLY A 76 -9.26 -1.64 -6.53
N GLN A 77 -8.05 -1.57 -5.97
CA GLN A 77 -7.42 -2.73 -5.31
C GLN A 77 -8.18 -3.18 -4.06
N ALA A 78 -8.67 -2.25 -3.24
CA ALA A 78 -9.48 -2.56 -2.07
C ALA A 78 -10.78 -3.29 -2.45
N LEU A 79 -11.44 -2.88 -3.54
CA LEU A 79 -12.65 -3.51 -4.06
C LEU A 79 -12.36 -4.91 -4.62
N ILE A 80 -11.29 -5.09 -5.38
CA ILE A 80 -10.87 -6.40 -5.91
C ILE A 80 -10.57 -7.37 -4.77
N LEU A 81 -9.81 -6.92 -3.75
CA LEU A 81 -9.51 -7.73 -2.57
C LEU A 81 -10.77 -8.08 -1.77
N SER A 82 -11.70 -7.13 -1.65
CA SER A 82 -12.98 -7.34 -0.98
C SER A 82 -13.80 -8.41 -1.71
N TYR A 83 -13.94 -8.27 -3.03
CA TYR A 83 -14.69 -9.21 -3.86
C TYR A 83 -14.09 -10.62 -3.82
N LYS A 84 -12.77 -10.72 -4.05
CA LYS A 84 -12.05 -12.00 -4.09
C LYS A 84 -12.13 -12.78 -2.78
N ASN A 85 -12.08 -12.08 -1.65
CA ASN A 85 -12.06 -12.70 -0.32
C ASN A 85 -13.43 -12.70 0.38
N LYS A 86 -14.51 -12.28 -0.31
CA LYS A 86 -15.87 -12.14 0.26
C LYS A 86 -15.92 -11.23 1.50
N LEU A 87 -15.08 -10.20 1.50
CA LEU A 87 -15.02 -9.20 2.57
C LEU A 87 -15.91 -8.00 2.23
N LYS A 88 -16.26 -7.25 3.26
CA LYS A 88 -16.94 -5.96 3.21
C LYS A 88 -15.90 -4.88 3.53
N LEU A 89 -16.05 -3.73 2.87
CA LEU A 89 -15.23 -2.56 3.16
C LEU A 89 -15.29 -2.20 4.66
N PRO A 90 -14.19 -1.67 5.22
CA PRO A 90 -14.15 -1.29 6.63
C PRO A 90 -15.23 -0.28 6.99
N ARG A 91 -15.66 -0.31 8.26
CA ARG A 91 -16.59 0.66 8.82
C ARG A 91 -15.90 1.52 9.86
N LEU A 92 -16.29 2.78 9.92
CA LEU A 92 -15.79 3.68 10.96
C LEU A 92 -16.24 3.16 12.34
N ASN A 93 -15.32 3.13 13.30
CA ASN A 93 -15.54 2.70 14.70
C ASN A 93 -15.94 1.22 14.89
N GLU A 94 -15.87 0.39 13.86
CA GLU A 94 -16.07 -1.05 14.03
C GLU A 94 -14.74 -1.69 14.40
N VAL A 95 -14.62 -2.10 15.67
CA VAL A 95 -13.48 -2.89 16.15
C VAL A 95 -13.67 -4.31 15.64
N SER A 96 -13.33 -4.54 14.37
CA SER A 96 -13.35 -5.87 13.78
C SER A 96 -12.05 -6.60 14.09
N ALA A 97 -12.14 -7.82 14.63
CA ALA A 97 -10.99 -8.72 14.81
C ALA A 97 -10.48 -9.33 13.49
N SER A 98 -10.73 -8.67 12.36
CA SER A 98 -10.33 -9.16 11.06
C SER A 98 -8.82 -9.04 10.91
N PRO A 99 -8.13 -10.07 10.41
CA PRO A 99 -6.71 -9.98 10.13
C PRO A 99 -6.40 -9.17 8.86
N ASN A 100 -7.43 -8.73 8.13
CA ASN A 100 -7.30 -7.99 6.89
C ASN A 100 -7.62 -6.52 7.11
N ALA A 101 -6.73 -5.62 6.68
CA ALA A 101 -6.89 -4.19 6.89
C ALA A 101 -6.48 -3.33 5.70
N ILE A 102 -6.98 -2.11 5.67
CA ILE A 102 -6.41 -0.98 4.95
C ILE A 102 -5.58 -0.20 5.96
N ALA A 103 -4.32 0.14 5.63
CA ALA A 103 -3.48 0.96 6.48
C ALA A 103 -3.05 2.23 5.74
N LYS A 104 -3.14 3.38 6.41
CA LYS A 104 -2.57 4.62 5.89
C LYS A 104 -1.07 4.63 6.12
N VAL A 105 -0.30 4.90 5.08
CA VAL A 105 1.15 4.97 5.13
C VAL A 105 1.69 6.07 4.21
N SER A 106 2.91 6.50 4.46
CA SER A 106 3.65 7.32 3.49
C SER A 106 4.08 6.48 2.28
N PHE A 107 4.17 7.10 1.11
CA PHE A 107 4.67 6.43 -0.11
C PHE A 107 6.13 5.98 0.03
N HIS A 108 6.90 6.57 0.94
CA HIS A 108 8.25 6.11 1.31
C HIS A 108 8.27 4.71 1.95
N ALA A 109 7.11 4.18 2.39
CA ALA A 109 7.01 2.80 2.83
C ALA A 109 7.09 1.79 1.68
N SER A 110 6.90 2.25 0.43
CA SER A 110 7.03 1.40 -0.75
C SER A 110 8.47 1.36 -1.27
N PRO A 111 8.98 0.19 -1.70
CA PRO A 111 10.28 0.09 -2.37
C PRO A 111 10.44 0.93 -3.64
N ASP A 112 9.33 1.31 -4.29
CA ASP A 112 9.28 2.06 -5.55
C ASP A 112 8.66 3.45 -5.41
N ASN A 113 8.54 3.97 -4.18
CA ASN A 113 7.91 5.28 -3.88
C ASN A 113 6.48 5.44 -4.44
N GLN A 114 5.78 4.32 -4.69
CA GLN A 114 4.42 4.31 -5.21
C GLN A 114 3.50 3.44 -4.35
N LEU A 115 2.32 3.96 -4.04
CA LEU A 115 1.23 3.20 -3.42
C LEU A 115 0.14 2.90 -4.46
N PRO A 116 -0.72 1.88 -4.24
CA PRO A 116 -0.76 0.98 -3.08
C PRO A 116 0.32 -0.11 -3.09
N ILE A 117 0.64 -0.62 -1.89
CA ILE A 117 1.36 -1.88 -1.70
C ILE A 117 0.53 -2.88 -0.90
N LEU A 118 0.73 -4.16 -1.18
CA LEU A 118 0.05 -5.26 -0.48
C LEU A 118 1.05 -5.99 0.41
N ILE A 119 0.80 -5.94 1.71
CA ILE A 119 1.61 -6.58 2.73
C ILE A 119 0.91 -7.87 3.10
N GLU A 120 1.46 -9.01 2.67
CA GLU A 120 0.91 -10.33 2.96
C GLU A 120 1.72 -10.97 4.10
N GLU A 121 1.01 -11.46 5.11
CA GLU A 121 1.63 -12.17 6.24
C GLU A 121 1.29 -13.65 6.14
N GLN A 122 2.32 -14.48 6.00
CA GLN A 122 2.21 -15.93 6.03
C GLN A 122 3.14 -16.50 7.09
N LYS A 123 2.59 -16.83 8.26
CA LYS A 123 3.34 -17.33 9.42
C LYS A 123 4.44 -16.34 9.83
N GLU A 124 5.70 -16.66 9.54
CA GLU A 124 6.89 -15.86 9.88
C GLU A 124 7.43 -15.04 8.69
N GLN A 125 6.82 -15.18 7.51
CA GLN A 125 7.25 -14.48 6.30
C GLN A 125 6.29 -13.33 5.98
N ARG A 126 6.87 -12.14 5.87
CA ARG A 126 6.20 -10.92 5.40
C ARG A 126 6.62 -10.66 3.96
N ASN A 127 5.65 -10.65 3.05
CA ASN A 127 5.87 -10.34 1.64
C ASN A 127 5.25 -9.00 1.30
N ILE A 128 5.99 -8.12 0.64
CA ILE A 128 5.51 -6.81 0.19
C ILE A 128 5.43 -6.85 -1.34
N ARG A 129 4.21 -6.73 -1.87
CA ARG A 129 3.97 -6.61 -3.31
C ARG A 129 3.75 -5.15 -3.66
N THR A 130 4.57 -4.65 -4.58
CA THR A 130 4.43 -3.30 -5.14
C THR A 130 3.18 -3.18 -6.01
N TYR A 131 2.80 -1.95 -6.36
CA TYR A 131 1.72 -1.69 -7.31
C TYR A 131 1.90 -2.50 -8.60
N ALA A 132 3.10 -2.49 -9.20
CA ALA A 132 3.38 -3.20 -10.43
C ALA A 132 3.18 -4.72 -10.29
N ALA A 133 3.63 -5.30 -9.17
CA ALA A 133 3.45 -6.73 -8.89
C ALA A 133 1.96 -7.11 -8.67
N ILE A 134 1.20 -6.23 -8.01
CA ILE A 134 -0.25 -6.39 -7.83
C ILE A 134 -0.93 -6.38 -9.19
N ASN A 135 -0.66 -5.37 -10.02
CA ASN A 135 -1.32 -5.22 -11.32
C ASN A 135 -0.98 -6.38 -12.26
N HIS A 136 0.30 -6.79 -12.33
CA HIS A 136 0.71 -7.98 -13.08
C HIS A 136 -0.03 -9.24 -12.60
N SER A 137 -0.21 -9.42 -11.29
CA SER A 137 -0.99 -10.56 -10.77
C SER A 137 -2.48 -10.49 -11.13
N ILE A 138 -3.05 -9.30 -11.33
CA ILE A 138 -4.46 -9.13 -11.72
C ILE A 138 -4.63 -9.43 -13.20
N LEU A 139 -3.77 -8.86 -14.05
CA LEU A 139 -3.76 -9.08 -15.49
C LEU A 139 -3.59 -10.56 -15.82
N SER A 140 -2.55 -11.20 -15.27
CA SER A 140 -2.25 -12.62 -15.53
C SER A 140 -3.35 -13.58 -15.07
N LYS A 141 -4.01 -13.30 -13.94
CA LYS A 141 -5.00 -14.24 -13.36
C LYS A 141 -6.43 -14.01 -13.83
N ASN A 142 -6.79 -12.77 -14.17
CA ASN A 142 -8.18 -12.43 -14.45
C ASN A 142 -8.42 -12.09 -15.92
N PHE A 143 -7.38 -11.70 -16.68
CA PHE A 143 -7.55 -11.20 -18.05
C PHE A 143 -6.79 -12.02 -19.10
N GLN A 144 -5.86 -12.89 -18.71
CA GLN A 144 -5.16 -13.75 -19.66
C GLN A 144 -6.12 -14.76 -20.31
N GLY A 145 -6.21 -14.72 -21.65
CA GLY A 145 -7.12 -15.59 -22.42
C GLY A 145 -8.60 -15.19 -22.34
N GLN A 146 -8.90 -13.98 -21.84
CA GLN A 146 -10.26 -13.43 -21.81
C GLN A 146 -10.62 -12.70 -23.11
N ASP A 147 -11.88 -12.26 -23.16
CA ASP A 147 -12.45 -11.41 -24.21
C ASP A 147 -11.56 -10.19 -24.52
N PRO A 148 -11.16 -9.97 -25.79
CA PRO A 148 -10.44 -8.78 -26.21
C PRO A 148 -11.11 -7.45 -25.81
N GLU A 149 -12.43 -7.41 -25.71
CA GLU A 149 -13.16 -6.20 -25.30
C GLU A 149 -12.87 -5.83 -23.85
N LEU A 150 -12.83 -6.83 -22.95
CA LEU A 150 -12.50 -6.62 -21.53
C LEU A 150 -11.06 -6.17 -21.35
N LEU A 151 -10.13 -6.73 -22.14
CA LEU A 151 -8.74 -6.31 -22.15
C LEU A 151 -8.59 -4.84 -22.56
N ALA A 152 -9.29 -4.42 -23.62
CA ALA A 152 -9.28 -3.04 -24.08
C ALA A 152 -9.87 -2.07 -23.05
N ILE A 153 -10.95 -2.46 -22.35
CA ILE A 153 -11.53 -1.66 -21.26
C ILE A 153 -10.54 -1.54 -20.10
N ASN A 154 -9.88 -2.63 -19.70
CA ASN A 154 -8.90 -2.57 -18.61
C ASN A 154 -7.72 -1.66 -18.98
N GLU A 155 -7.18 -1.78 -20.20
CA GLU A 155 -6.10 -0.92 -20.68
C GLU A 155 -6.51 0.56 -20.72
N LEU A 156 -7.74 0.87 -21.14
CA LEU A 156 -8.27 2.23 -21.12
C LEU A 156 -8.29 2.82 -19.70
N ILE A 157 -8.68 2.02 -18.70
CA ILE A 157 -8.73 2.45 -17.30
C ILE A 157 -7.31 2.62 -16.74
N ASP A 158 -6.47 1.59 -16.86
CA ASP A 158 -5.14 1.55 -16.25
C ASP A 158 -4.16 2.54 -16.89
N THR A 159 -4.36 2.90 -18.16
CA THR A 159 -3.49 3.86 -18.85
C THR A 159 -4.14 5.23 -18.99
N LYS A 160 -5.25 5.35 -19.72
CA LYS A 160 -5.78 6.66 -20.12
C LYS A 160 -6.46 7.40 -18.98
N LEU A 161 -7.32 6.72 -18.21
CA LEU A 161 -7.97 7.35 -17.06
C LEU A 161 -6.97 7.61 -15.93
N PHE A 162 -6.02 6.71 -15.72
CA PHE A 162 -4.93 6.94 -14.78
C PHE A 162 -4.06 8.15 -15.17
N ASP A 163 -3.65 8.24 -16.44
CA ASP A 163 -2.86 9.38 -16.93
C ASP A 163 -3.62 10.69 -16.79
N LEU A 164 -4.94 10.69 -17.01
CA LEU A 164 -5.77 11.87 -16.77
C LEU A 164 -5.77 12.27 -15.29
N TRP A 165 -5.88 11.30 -14.39
CA TRP A 165 -5.79 11.56 -12.95
C TRP A 165 -4.43 12.16 -12.56
N ILE A 166 -3.32 11.60 -13.07
CA ILE A 166 -1.99 12.16 -12.84
C ILE A 166 -1.88 13.58 -13.39
N LEU A 167 -2.42 13.83 -14.58
CA LEU A 167 -2.43 15.16 -15.18
C LEU A 167 -3.22 16.14 -14.31
N THR A 168 -4.39 15.76 -13.77
CA THR A 168 -5.15 16.61 -12.85
C THR A 168 -4.35 16.92 -11.59
N LEU A 169 -3.64 15.94 -11.01
CA LEU A 169 -2.79 16.17 -9.84
C LEU A 169 -1.65 17.16 -10.12
N LEU A 170 -1.01 17.06 -11.29
CA LEU A 170 0.15 17.88 -11.66
C LEU A 170 -0.22 19.28 -12.17
N SER A 171 -1.35 19.42 -12.87
CA SER A 171 -1.72 20.66 -13.56
C SER A 171 -2.67 21.54 -12.75
N GLU A 172 -3.51 20.95 -11.89
CA GLU A 172 -4.44 21.71 -11.07
C GLU A 172 -3.73 22.29 -9.85
N LYS A 173 -4.07 23.55 -9.53
CA LYS A 173 -3.63 24.17 -8.28
C LYS A 173 -4.51 23.67 -7.14
N LEU A 174 -4.24 22.46 -6.68
CA LEU A 174 -4.89 21.89 -5.51
C LEU A 174 -4.51 22.69 -4.26
N ASP A 175 -5.49 23.03 -3.46
CA ASP A 175 -5.27 23.70 -2.19
C ASP A 175 -4.76 22.70 -1.13
N GLU A 176 -4.21 23.24 -0.04
CA GLU A 176 -3.58 22.45 1.02
C GLU A 176 -4.57 21.48 1.68
N ASP A 177 -5.85 21.85 1.81
CA ASP A 177 -6.89 20.98 2.39
C ASP A 177 -7.19 19.79 1.47
N THR A 178 -7.32 20.02 0.16
CA THR A 178 -7.52 18.93 -0.83
C THR A 178 -6.33 17.98 -0.87
N LEU A 179 -5.10 18.49 -0.87
CA LEU A 179 -3.89 17.65 -0.82
C LEU A 179 -3.79 16.86 0.48
N SER A 180 -4.13 17.47 1.61
CA SER A 180 -4.11 16.80 2.92
C SER A 180 -5.17 15.70 2.98
N LYS A 181 -6.34 15.92 2.37
CA LYS A 181 -7.39 14.92 2.21
C LYS A 181 -6.95 13.74 1.35
N LEU A 182 -6.23 13.98 0.26
CA LEU A 182 -5.76 12.91 -0.63
C LEU A 182 -4.57 12.12 -0.06
N PHE A 183 -3.60 12.79 0.56
CA PHE A 183 -2.28 12.22 0.86
C PHE A 183 -1.85 12.32 2.34
N GLN A 184 -2.73 12.76 3.23
CA GLN A 184 -2.52 12.84 4.68
C GLN A 184 -1.38 13.79 5.14
N PHE A 185 -1.17 14.91 4.45
CA PHE A 185 -0.22 15.93 4.88
C PHE A 185 -0.77 16.79 6.03
N HIS A 186 0.08 17.14 7.01
CA HIS A 186 -0.30 18.01 8.13
C HIS A 186 0.81 19.02 8.45
N GLY A 187 0.43 20.29 8.58
CA GLY A 187 1.32 21.38 9.03
C GLY A 187 2.50 21.67 8.09
N ILE A 188 3.56 22.29 8.63
CA ILE A 188 4.74 22.71 7.86
C ILE A 188 5.46 21.53 7.19
N VAL A 189 5.51 20.38 7.88
CA VAL A 189 6.05 19.13 7.33
C VAL A 189 5.26 18.69 6.11
N GLY A 190 3.95 18.93 6.09
CA GLY A 190 3.08 18.65 4.95
C GLY A 190 3.49 19.39 3.67
N LYS A 191 4.03 20.61 3.76
CA LYS A 191 4.49 21.38 2.58
C LYS A 191 5.79 20.86 1.97
N LEU A 192 6.68 20.34 2.81
CA LEU A 192 7.91 19.69 2.32
C LEU A 192 7.58 18.32 1.75
N ALA A 193 6.74 17.55 2.46
CA ALA A 193 6.31 16.23 2.01
C ALA A 193 5.47 16.31 0.72
N SER A 194 4.70 17.40 0.50
CA SER A 194 4.01 17.60 -0.77
C SER A 194 4.97 17.89 -1.91
N PHE A 195 6.03 18.67 -1.68
CA PHE A 195 7.08 18.88 -2.67
C PHE A 195 7.73 17.55 -3.10
N ASP A 196 8.10 16.71 -2.13
CA ASP A 196 8.67 15.38 -2.40
C ASP A 196 7.67 14.49 -3.16
N LEU A 197 6.39 14.52 -2.79
CA LEU A 197 5.33 13.81 -3.50
C LEU A 197 5.22 14.26 -4.96
N TYR A 198 5.25 15.58 -5.22
CA TYR A 198 5.16 16.13 -6.58
C TYR A 198 6.35 15.74 -7.46
N GLN A 199 7.52 15.44 -6.87
CA GLN A 199 8.65 14.90 -7.62
C GLN A 199 8.43 13.44 -8.03
N GLU A 200 7.65 12.68 -7.26
CA GLU A 200 7.43 11.25 -7.49
C GLU A 200 6.20 10.94 -8.35
N ILE A 201 5.14 11.76 -8.30
CA ILE A 201 3.92 11.57 -9.10
C ILE A 201 4.22 11.32 -10.60
N PRO A 202 5.13 12.06 -11.27
CA PRO A 202 5.49 11.80 -12.66
C PRO A 202 6.07 10.39 -12.92
N ASN A 203 6.69 9.79 -11.92
CA ASN A 203 7.32 8.47 -12.05
C ASN A 203 6.31 7.33 -11.90
N TRP A 204 5.13 7.61 -11.33
CA TRP A 204 4.10 6.60 -11.11
C TRP A 204 3.61 5.98 -12.40
N GLN A 205 3.58 4.64 -12.41
CA GLN A 205 3.24 3.83 -13.57
C GLN A 205 3.92 4.27 -14.88
N ALA A 206 5.15 4.79 -14.85
CA ALA A 206 5.84 5.26 -16.05
C ALA A 206 5.10 6.40 -16.80
N PHE A 207 4.34 7.25 -16.10
CA PHE A 207 3.65 8.41 -16.68
C PHE A 207 4.61 9.33 -17.44
N LYS A 208 5.73 9.71 -16.84
CA LYS A 208 6.79 10.53 -17.46
C LYS A 208 7.36 9.91 -18.73
N ILE A 209 7.43 8.58 -18.81
CA ILE A 209 7.92 7.88 -20.01
C ILE A 209 6.88 7.93 -21.13
N ARG A 210 5.58 7.87 -20.80
CA ARG A 210 4.49 7.99 -21.77
C ARG A 210 4.30 9.42 -22.28
N HIS A 211 4.58 10.42 -21.44
CA HIS A 211 4.37 11.84 -21.74
C HIS A 211 5.64 12.67 -21.52
N PRO A 212 6.74 12.40 -22.25
CA PRO A 212 8.03 13.05 -22.01
C PRO A 212 7.98 14.57 -22.23
N GLU A 213 7.22 15.00 -23.25
CA GLU A 213 7.06 16.42 -23.66
C GLU A 213 6.48 17.33 -22.55
N LEU A 214 5.90 16.76 -21.48
CA LEU A 214 5.39 17.53 -20.34
C LEU A 214 6.50 17.89 -19.33
N PHE A 215 7.70 17.33 -19.47
CA PHE A 215 8.78 17.41 -18.48
C PHE A 215 10.13 17.86 -19.06
N ASP A 216 10.14 18.23 -20.35
CA ASP A 216 11.29 18.81 -21.05
C ASP A 216 11.35 20.34 -20.89
#